data_AF-A0A397Z0T5-F1
#
_entry.id   AF-A0A397Z0T5-F1
#
_cell.length_a   1.000
_cell.length_b   1.000
_cell.length_c   1.000
_cell.angle_alpha   90.00
_cell.angle_beta   90.00
_cell.angle_gamma   90.00
#
_symmetry.space_group_name_H-M   'P 1'
#
loop_
_entity.id
_entity.type
_entity.pdbx_description
1 polymer ?
#
loop_
_entity_poly.entity_id
_entity_poly.type
_entity_poly.pdbx_seq_one_letter_code
_entity_poly.pdbx_strand_id
1 'polypeptide(L)'
;MWPPLILIFLILSIVSINHLPLARARGQWCVVSPSATDAQMQANIDWLCGHGHVDCIPIKPGGPCFEPDNLRSHVLFVMNQYYNYNGKT
;
A
#
# COMPACT_ATOMS: atom_id res chain seq x y z
N MET A 1 11.23 48.81 -0.72
CA MET A 1 9.79 48.51 -0.50
C MET A 1 9.42 47.02 -0.68
N TRP A 2 10.20 46.20 -1.38
CA TRP A 2 10.00 44.74 -1.51
C TRP A 2 10.63 43.78 -0.46
N PRO A 3 11.47 44.21 0.53
CA PRO A 3 12.01 43.27 1.53
C PRO A 3 10.95 42.49 2.33
N PRO A 4 9.83 43.09 2.78
CA PRO A 4 8.90 42.38 3.65
C PRO A 4 8.10 41.31 2.90
N LEU A 5 7.79 41.54 1.61
CA LEU A 5 7.07 40.57 0.79
C LEU A 5 7.93 39.33 0.51
N ILE A 6 9.22 39.51 0.23
CA ILE A 6 10.16 38.39 0.04
C ILE A 6 10.27 37.56 1.33
N LEU A 7 10.33 38.21 2.49
CA LEU A 7 10.31 37.52 3.79
C LEU A 7 9.02 36.72 4.00
N ILE A 8 7.87 37.30 3.67
CA ILE A 8 6.57 36.63 3.79
C ILE A 8 6.49 35.40 2.88
N PHE A 9 6.93 35.50 1.63
CA PHE A 9 6.97 34.36 0.71
C PHE A 9 7.90 33.23 1.19
N LEU A 10 9.05 33.57 1.79
CA LEU A 10 9.95 32.59 2.41
C LEU A 10 9.34 31.93 3.64
N ILE A 11 8.59 32.67 4.46
CA ILE A 11 7.91 32.11 5.63
C ILE A 11 6.76 31.19 5.19
N LEU A 12 5.98 31.56 4.18
CA LEU A 12 4.86 30.76 3.66
C LEU A 12 5.31 29.46 2.98
N SER A 13 6.47 29.46 2.32
CA SER A 13 7.03 28.25 1.73
C SER A 13 7.54 27.27 2.80
N ILE A 14 8.13 27.77 3.90
CA ILE A 14 8.57 26.93 5.05
C ILE A 14 7.38 26.25 5.74
N VAL A 15 6.24 26.94 5.91
CA VAL A 15 5.01 26.35 6.48
C VAL A 15 4.47 25.22 5.60
N SER A 16 4.56 25.36 4.27
CA SER A 16 4.12 24.33 3.32
C SER A 16 4.99 23.06 3.36
N ILE A 17 6.30 23.19 3.58
CA ILE A 17 7.23 22.05 3.64
C ILE A 17 7.03 21.22 4.92
N ASN A 18 6.72 21.85 6.05
CA ASN A 18 6.50 21.16 7.32
C ASN A 18 5.10 20.49 7.43
N HIS A 19 4.17 20.90 6.57
CA HIS A 19 2.83 20.31 6.51
C HIS A 19 2.69 19.26 5.40
N LEU A 20 3.76 18.97 4.64
CA LEU A 20 3.80 17.72 3.88
C LEU A 20 3.86 16.59 4.91
N PRO A 21 2.82 15.75 5.05
CA PRO A 21 3.03 14.49 5.67
C PRO A 21 3.95 13.76 4.69
N LEU A 22 5.26 13.69 5.00
CA LEU A 22 5.98 12.47 4.72
C LEU A 22 5.20 11.44 5.51
N ALA A 23 4.15 10.89 4.89
CA ALA A 23 3.29 9.89 5.46
C ALA A 23 4.18 8.67 5.61
N ARG A 24 4.98 8.66 6.66
CA ARG A 24 5.54 7.46 7.20
C ARG A 24 4.32 6.73 7.67
N ALA A 25 3.83 5.80 6.84
CA ALA A 25 2.76 4.91 7.19
C ALA A 25 3.19 4.21 8.48
N ARG A 26 2.78 4.77 9.62
CA ARG A 26 2.88 4.14 10.93
C ARG A 26 1.74 3.14 10.95
N GLY A 27 1.97 2.02 10.28
CA GLY A 27 1.05 0.93 10.15
C GLY A 27 1.83 -0.37 10.11
N GLN A 28 1.26 -1.42 10.69
CA GLN A 28 1.76 -2.77 10.49
C GLN A 28 1.31 -3.24 9.11
N TRP A 29 2.22 -3.86 8.36
CA TRP A 29 1.95 -4.42 7.05
C TRP A 29 2.34 -5.89 7.07
N CYS A 30 1.46 -6.75 6.59
CA CYS A 30 1.74 -8.18 6.48
C CYS A 30 2.48 -8.48 5.18
N VAL A 31 3.55 -9.27 5.28
CA VAL A 31 4.31 -9.75 4.13
C VAL A 31 4.30 -11.27 4.08
N VAL A 32 4.33 -11.82 2.87
CA VAL A 32 4.51 -13.25 2.62
C VAL A 32 5.87 -13.68 3.13
N SER A 33 5.93 -14.83 3.81
CA SER A 33 7.19 -15.41 4.28
C SER A 33 8.21 -15.55 3.13
N PRO A 34 9.50 -15.23 3.35
CA PRO A 34 10.53 -15.47 2.34
C PRO A 34 10.69 -16.97 2.02
N SER A 35 10.32 -17.86 2.94
CA SER A 35 10.37 -19.31 2.75
C SER A 35 9.11 -19.92 2.12
N ALA A 36 8.08 -19.11 1.83
CA ALA A 36 6.84 -19.62 1.23
C ALA A 36 7.11 -20.14 -0.20
N THR A 37 6.57 -21.33 -0.50
CA THR A 37 6.62 -21.91 -1.85
C THR A 37 5.52 -21.34 -2.74
N ASP A 38 5.68 -21.46 -4.06
CA ASP A 38 4.67 -21.03 -5.04
C ASP A 38 3.33 -21.74 -4.84
N ALA A 39 3.35 -23.03 -4.48
CA ALA A 39 2.15 -23.79 -4.16
C ALA A 39 1.42 -23.23 -2.92
N GLN A 40 2.16 -22.85 -1.88
CA GLN A 40 1.57 -22.22 -0.69
C GLN A 40 1.01 -20.82 -1.02
N MET A 41 1.72 -20.05 -1.84
CA MET A 41 1.27 -18.74 -2.30
C MET A 41 -0.02 -18.85 -3.15
N GLN A 42 -0.09 -19.80 -4.06
CA GLN A 42 -1.26 -20.04 -4.88
C GLN A 42 -2.47 -20.47 -4.04
N ALA A 43 -2.28 -21.44 -3.13
CA ALA A 43 -3.35 -21.87 -2.23
C ALA A 43 -3.87 -20.71 -1.36
N ASN A 44 -2.97 -19.84 -0.91
CA ASN A 44 -3.33 -18.68 -0.11
C ASN A 44 -4.14 -17.65 -0.90
N ILE A 45 -3.72 -17.29 -2.12
CA ILE A 45 -4.48 -16.32 -2.93
C ILE A 45 -5.85 -16.87 -3.35
N ASP A 46 -5.93 -18.17 -3.66
CA ASP A 46 -7.20 -18.83 -3.99
C ASP A 46 -8.17 -18.80 -2.79
N TRP A 47 -7.65 -19.06 -1.59
CA TRP A 47 -8.45 -18.96 -0.37
C TRP A 47 -8.90 -17.52 -0.10
N LEU A 48 -8.00 -16.54 -0.22
CA LEU A 48 -8.30 -15.12 0.06
C LEU A 48 -9.36 -14.55 -0.89
N CYS A 49 -9.25 -14.83 -2.18
CA CYS A 49 -10.20 -14.36 -3.20
C CYS A 49 -11.54 -15.12 -3.17
N GLY A 50 -11.55 -16.35 -2.66
CA GLY A 50 -12.76 -17.17 -2.54
C GLY A 50 -13.43 -17.03 -1.17
N HIS A 51 -12.83 -17.64 -0.15
CA HIS A 51 -13.38 -17.75 1.20
C HIS A 51 -13.02 -16.55 2.09
N GLY A 52 -11.87 -15.92 1.88
CA GLY A 52 -11.43 -14.76 2.64
C GLY A 52 -12.16 -13.46 2.28
N HIS A 53 -13.04 -13.50 1.27
CA HIS A 53 -13.85 -12.38 0.77
C HIS A 53 -13.05 -11.10 0.49
N VAL A 54 -11.79 -11.24 0.07
CA VAL A 54 -10.96 -10.12 -0.36
C VAL A 54 -11.30 -9.77 -1.81
N ASP A 55 -11.41 -8.48 -2.11
CA ASP A 55 -11.56 -8.03 -3.51
C ASP A 55 -10.24 -8.24 -4.26
N CYS A 56 -10.25 -9.22 -5.16
CA CYS A 56 -9.11 -9.54 -6.01
C CYS A 56 -9.19 -8.94 -7.42
N ILE A 57 -10.21 -8.13 -7.75
CA ILE A 57 -10.28 -7.43 -9.04
C ILE A 57 -9.01 -6.61 -9.33
N PRO A 58 -8.39 -5.90 -8.36
CA PRO A 58 -7.21 -5.09 -8.63
C PRO A 58 -6.02 -5.86 -9.22
N ILE A 59 -5.87 -7.14 -8.86
CA ILE A 59 -4.74 -7.99 -9.27
C ILE A 59 -5.06 -8.92 -10.45
N LYS A 60 -6.26 -8.82 -11.05
CA LYS A 60 -6.61 -9.58 -12.26
C LYS A 60 -6.10 -8.85 -13.51
N PRO A 61 -5.93 -9.54 -14.65
CA PRO A 61 -5.54 -8.90 -15.90
C PRO A 61 -6.39 -7.67 -16.23
N GLY A 62 -5.74 -6.54 -16.52
CA GLY A 62 -6.39 -5.24 -16.74
C GLY A 62 -6.73 -4.46 -15.47
N GLY A 63 -6.49 -5.02 -14.29
CA GLY A 63 -6.65 -4.36 -13.01
C GLY A 63 -5.50 -3.38 -12.68
N PRO A 64 -5.74 -2.38 -11.82
CA PRO A 64 -4.76 -1.35 -11.46
C PRO A 64 -3.50 -1.86 -10.75
N CYS A 65 -3.54 -3.06 -10.17
CA CYS A 65 -2.45 -3.69 -9.43
C CYS A 65 -2.02 -5.03 -10.03
N PHE A 66 -2.30 -5.24 -11.33
CA PHE A 66 -1.87 -6.43 -12.04
C PHE A 66 -0.37 -6.41 -12.34
N GLU A 67 0.18 -5.27 -12.77
CA GLU A 67 1.59 -5.18 -13.17
C GLU A 67 2.48 -4.76 -11.98
N PRO A 68 3.63 -5.43 -11.75
CA PRO A 68 4.15 -6.59 -12.50
C PRO A 68 3.34 -7.87 -12.27
N ASP A 69 3.12 -8.65 -13.34
CA ASP A 69 2.48 -9.98 -13.26
C ASP A 69 3.39 -10.96 -12.52
N ASN A 70 3.25 -10.96 -11.19
CA ASN A 70 4.06 -11.73 -10.28
C ASN A 70 3.20 -12.25 -9.13
N LEU A 71 3.15 -13.58 -9.00
CA LEU A 71 2.35 -14.26 -7.98
C LEU A 71 2.64 -13.72 -6.57
N ARG A 72 3.91 -13.54 -6.21
CA ARG A 72 4.28 -13.04 -4.87
C ARG A 72 3.76 -11.63 -4.65
N SER A 73 3.87 -10.75 -5.64
CA SER A 73 3.36 -9.37 -5.56
C SER A 73 1.83 -9.35 -5.40
N HIS A 74 1.11 -10.17 -6.17
CA HIS A 74 -0.35 -10.28 -6.05
C HIS A 74 -0.79 -10.81 -4.68
N VAL A 75 -0.13 -11.88 -4.18
CA VAL A 75 -0.43 -12.44 -2.86
C VAL A 75 -0.15 -11.42 -1.75
N LEU A 76 0.98 -10.70 -1.81
CA LEU A 76 1.32 -9.64 -0.85
C LEU A 76 0.24 -8.55 -0.78
N PHE A 77 -0.24 -8.11 -1.95
CA PHE A 77 -1.31 -7.12 -2.04
C PHE A 77 -2.59 -7.61 -1.35
N VAL A 78 -3.08 -8.79 -1.73
CA VAL A 78 -4.33 -9.37 -1.22
C VAL A 78 -4.23 -9.71 0.27
N MET A 79 -3.11 -10.27 0.73
CA MET A 79 -2.88 -10.56 2.15
C MET A 79 -2.91 -9.31 3.01
N ASN A 80 -2.28 -8.24 2.54
CA ASN A 80 -2.31 -6.99 3.27
C ASN A 80 -3.72 -6.39 3.29
N GLN A 81 -4.44 -6.46 2.18
CA GLN A 81 -5.84 -6.03 2.14
C GLN A 81 -6.68 -6.80 3.17
N TYR A 82 -6.55 -8.13 3.21
CA TYR A 82 -7.20 -8.99 4.21
C TYR A 82 -6.87 -8.57 5.64
N TYR A 83 -5.59 -8.34 5.95
CA TYR A 83 -5.16 -7.91 7.28
C TYR A 83 -5.72 -6.54 7.67
N ASN A 84 -5.75 -5.58 6.74
CA ASN A 84 -6.28 -4.25 7.01
C ASN A 84 -7.78 -4.27 7.32
N TYR A 85 -8.54 -5.21 6.74
CA TYR A 85 -9.98 -5.35 6.99
C TYR A 85 -10.32 -6.23 8.20
N ASN A 86 -9.52 -7.26 8.48
CA ASN A 86 -9.87 -8.27 9.50
C ASN A 86 -8.98 -8.24 10.76
N GLY A 87 -7.81 -7.61 10.70
CA GLY A 87 -6.75 -7.73 11.71
C GLY A 87 -6.31 -6.43 12.38
N LYS A 88 -6.89 -5.28 12.01
CA LYS A 88 -6.67 -4.01 12.71
C LYS A 88 -7.59 -3.90 13.93
N THR A 89 -7.24 -4.57 15.02
CA THR A 89 -7.73 -4.23 16.36
C THR A 89 -6.66 -3.47 17.13
#